data_AF-A0A8T4VAN4-F1
#
_entry.id   AF-A0A8T4VAN4-F1
#
_cell.length_a   1.000
_cell.length_b   1.000
_cell.length_c   1.000
_cell.angle_alpha   90.00
_cell.angle_beta   90.00
_cell.angle_gamma   90.00
#
_symmetry.space_group_name_H-M   'P 1'
#
loop_
_entity.id
_entity.type
_entity.pdbx_description
1 polymer ?
#
loop_
_entity_poly.entity_id
_entity_poly.type
_entity_poly.pdbx_seq_one_letter_code
_entity_poly.pdbx_strand_id
1 'polypeptide(L)'
;MYTSEIKNSLEGKKITLRGWAHELRDLAKIKFVLLRDEEGIIQCAIKTGKAFDNFGELSQESVIEITGNVKKAQVKSPEVSVKDFEIEVVELNLLNKAEVLPIQVVEKDIDTGLAKRLDYRSLDIRKPRVSTIFKIQSTIANSFREFFYKKGFIEIRRNILTEMLIWHNHPNCINNCAQLVGVKYFPLLLCGEQKNIIHQGI
;
A
#
# COMPACT_ATOMS: atom_id res chain seq x y z
N MET A 1 8.58 14.60 0.27
CA MET A 1 7.53 15.54 0.68
C MET A 1 6.21 14.91 0.31
N TYR A 2 5.28 14.90 1.25
CA TYR A 2 3.95 14.34 1.07
C TYR A 2 2.88 15.43 0.96
N THR A 3 1.69 15.06 0.49
CA THR A 3 0.56 15.96 0.34
C THR A 3 0.10 16.54 1.67
N SER A 4 0.17 15.79 2.79
CA SER A 4 -0.27 16.29 4.11
C SER A 4 0.64 17.38 4.69
N GLU A 5 1.87 17.48 4.18
CA GLU A 5 2.86 18.47 4.63
C GLU A 5 2.59 19.87 4.04
N ILE A 6 1.66 19.97 3.09
CA ILE A 6 1.33 21.23 2.39
C ILE A 6 0.45 22.10 3.28
N LYS A 7 1.04 23.17 3.79
CA LYS A 7 0.42 24.14 4.71
C LYS A 7 0.66 25.57 4.23
N ASN A 8 0.00 26.54 4.87
CA ASN A 8 0.15 27.99 4.57
C ASN A 8 1.61 28.46 4.49
N SER A 9 2.51 27.90 5.30
CA SER A 9 3.95 28.23 5.30
C SER A 9 4.70 27.89 4.01
N LEU A 10 4.07 27.14 3.11
CA LEU A 10 4.62 26.72 1.82
C LEU A 10 4.00 27.45 0.63
N GLU A 11 3.03 28.36 0.86
CA GLU A 11 2.47 29.19 -0.20
C GLU A 11 3.58 29.95 -0.95
N GLY A 12 3.53 29.88 -2.29
CA GLY A 12 4.53 30.49 -3.18
C GLY A 12 5.85 29.73 -3.30
N LYS A 13 6.09 28.68 -2.51
CA LYS A 13 7.33 27.88 -2.61
C LYS A 13 7.25 26.85 -3.73
N LYS A 14 8.40 26.58 -4.33
CA LYS A 14 8.59 25.50 -5.29
C LYS A 14 8.82 24.19 -4.53
N ILE A 15 8.00 23.18 -4.81
CA ILE A 15 8.08 21.85 -4.19
C ILE A 15 8.05 20.75 -5.25
N THR A 16 8.49 19.56 -4.86
CA THR A 16 8.44 18.35 -5.69
C THR A 16 7.62 17.29 -4.95
N LEU A 17 6.61 16.76 -5.64
CA LEU A 17 5.77 15.66 -5.17
C LEU A 17 5.92 14.45 -6.09
N ARG A 18 5.78 13.26 -5.52
CA ARG A 18 5.77 12.00 -6.26
C ARG A 18 4.55 11.21 -5.85
N GLY A 19 3.92 10.57 -6.82
CA GLY A 19 2.70 9.83 -6.56
C GLY A 19 2.11 9.22 -7.82
N TRP A 20 0.85 8.85 -7.73
CA TRP A 20 0.07 8.29 -8.83
C TRP A 20 -0.83 9.36 -9.44
N ALA A 21 -0.91 9.38 -10.77
CA ALA A 21 -1.92 10.12 -11.50
C ALA A 21 -3.31 9.53 -11.23
N HIS A 22 -4.00 10.03 -10.22
CA HIS A 22 -5.29 9.50 -9.78
C HIS A 22 -6.40 9.80 -10.78
N GLU A 23 -6.46 11.07 -11.20
CA GLU A 23 -7.39 11.52 -12.23
C GLU A 23 -6.70 12.50 -13.16
N LEU A 24 -7.01 12.39 -14.45
CA LEU A 24 -6.48 13.24 -15.51
C LEU A 24 -7.66 13.97 -16.14
N ARG A 25 -7.60 15.30 -16.21
CA ARG A 25 -8.61 16.12 -16.88
C ARG A 25 -7.93 17.02 -17.89
N ASP A 26 -8.23 16.81 -19.16
CA ASP A 26 -7.72 17.63 -20.25
C ASP A 26 -8.79 18.67 -20.64
N LEU A 27 -8.52 19.94 -20.34
CA LEU A 27 -9.27 21.06 -20.91
C LEU A 27 -8.35 21.79 -21.87
N ALA A 28 -8.89 22.24 -23.01
CA ALA A 28 -8.10 22.78 -24.13
C ALA A 28 -7.02 23.82 -23.75
N LYS A 29 -7.21 24.60 -22.68
CA LYS A 29 -6.26 25.64 -22.22
C LYS A 29 -5.54 25.30 -20.90
N ILE A 30 -5.98 24.25 -20.19
CA ILE A 30 -5.43 23.88 -18.88
C ILE A 30 -5.69 22.40 -18.61
N LYS A 31 -4.67 21.70 -18.18
CA LYS A 31 -4.75 20.29 -17.83
C LYS A 31 -4.61 20.13 -16.34
N PHE A 32 -5.39 19.23 -15.76
CA PHE A 32 -5.34 18.91 -14.34
C PHE A 32 -4.92 17.47 -14.14
N VAL A 33 -3.98 17.27 -13.22
CA VAL A 33 -3.66 15.97 -12.66
C VAL A 33 -4.04 16.01 -11.19
N LEU A 34 -4.90 15.10 -10.76
CA LEU A 34 -5.03 14.82 -9.33
C LEU A 34 -3.91 13.86 -8.96
N LEU A 35 -2.90 14.35 -8.26
CA LEU A 35 -1.79 13.53 -7.77
C LEU A 35 -2.16 12.95 -6.42
N ARG A 36 -2.11 11.62 -6.31
CA ARG A 36 -2.34 10.89 -5.06
C ARG A 36 -1.03 10.32 -4.52
N ASP A 37 -0.81 10.47 -3.22
CA ASP A 37 0.18 9.72 -2.47
C ASP A 37 -0.48 8.91 -1.33
N GLU A 38 0.29 8.42 -0.37
CA GLU A 38 -0.24 7.61 0.73
C GLU A 38 -1.07 8.40 1.76
N GLU A 39 -0.93 9.72 1.77
CA GLU A 39 -1.53 10.61 2.76
C GLU A 39 -2.74 11.37 2.20
N GLY A 40 -2.79 11.58 0.89
CA GLY A 40 -3.85 12.35 0.28
C GLY A 40 -3.77 12.51 -1.23
N ILE A 41 -4.69 13.35 -1.71
CA ILE A 41 -4.81 13.79 -3.09
C ILE A 41 -4.67 15.32 -3.12
N ILE A 42 -3.87 15.83 -4.06
CA ILE A 42 -3.73 17.25 -4.38
C ILE A 42 -3.98 17.51 -5.87
N GLN A 43 -4.52 18.68 -6.19
CA GLN A 43 -4.68 19.14 -7.56
C GLN A 43 -3.39 19.76 -8.08
N CYS A 44 -2.97 19.33 -9.27
CA CYS A 44 -1.84 19.88 -10.01
C CYS A 44 -2.36 20.48 -11.33
N ALA A 45 -2.19 21.79 -11.50
CA ALA A 45 -2.65 22.55 -12.66
C ALA A 45 -1.49 22.80 -13.62
N ILE A 46 -1.67 22.42 -14.89
CA ILE A 46 -0.67 22.52 -15.96
C ILE A 46 -1.24 23.43 -17.04
N LYS A 47 -0.64 24.60 -17.26
CA LYS A 47 -1.16 25.61 -18.21
C LYS A 47 -0.42 25.61 -19.54
N THR A 48 0.91 25.51 -19.51
CA THR A 48 1.78 25.70 -20.68
C THR A 48 3.14 25.02 -20.50
N GLY A 49 3.91 24.88 -21.57
CA GLY A 49 5.30 24.41 -21.55
C GLY A 49 5.43 22.90 -21.64
N LYS A 50 6.64 22.36 -21.46
CA LYS A 50 6.95 20.93 -21.65
C LYS A 50 6.04 20.00 -20.84
N ALA A 51 5.68 20.39 -19.61
CA ALA A 51 4.75 19.61 -18.78
C ALA A 51 3.35 19.47 -19.41
N PHE A 52 2.90 20.47 -20.18
CA PHE A 52 1.62 20.45 -20.89
C PHE A 52 1.64 19.47 -22.07
N ASP A 53 2.77 19.42 -22.78
CA ASP A 53 2.99 18.52 -23.91
C ASP A 53 3.08 17.06 -23.44
N ASN A 54 3.83 16.81 -22.36
CA ASN A 54 4.02 15.48 -21.77
C ASN A 54 2.75 14.88 -21.15
N PHE A 55 1.70 15.69 -20.91
CA PHE A 55 0.47 15.20 -20.26
C PHE A 55 -0.20 14.07 -21.04
N GLY A 56 -0.14 14.10 -22.38
CA GLY A 56 -0.78 13.08 -23.23
C GLY A 56 -0.19 11.67 -23.08
N GLU A 57 1.01 11.56 -22.50
CA GLU A 57 1.66 10.28 -22.24
C GLU A 57 1.12 9.60 -20.98
N LEU A 58 0.48 10.35 -20.09
CA LEU A 58 -0.02 9.87 -18.82
C LEU A 58 -1.25 8.98 -18.99
N SER A 59 -1.29 7.90 -18.22
CA SER A 59 -2.48 7.10 -17.96
C SER A 59 -2.83 7.14 -16.47
N GLN A 60 -4.08 6.83 -16.13
CA GLN A 60 -4.48 6.68 -14.73
C GLN A 60 -3.57 5.66 -14.02
N GLU A 61 -3.19 5.97 -12.79
CA GLU A 61 -2.21 5.22 -11.97
C GLU A 61 -0.77 5.21 -12.49
N SER A 62 -0.43 6.03 -13.50
CA SER A 62 0.98 6.28 -13.84
C SER A 62 1.71 6.89 -12.65
N VAL A 63 2.95 6.46 -12.41
CA VAL A 63 3.83 7.02 -11.38
C VAL A 63 4.50 8.25 -11.96
N ILE A 64 4.30 9.39 -11.32
CA ILE A 64 4.77 10.68 -11.80
C ILE A 64 5.50 11.44 -10.69
N GLU A 65 6.42 12.29 -11.12
CA GLU A 65 7.03 13.32 -10.32
C GLU A 65 6.61 14.69 -10.87
N ILE A 66 6.08 15.53 -10.01
CA ILE A 66 5.64 16.88 -10.35
C ILE A 66 6.45 17.86 -9.51
N THR A 67 7.08 18.83 -10.18
CA THR A 67 7.69 19.98 -9.53
C THR A 67 6.94 21.24 -9.92
N GLY A 68 6.55 22.05 -8.93
CA GLY A 68 5.75 23.24 -9.17
C GLY A 68 5.64 24.16 -7.96
N ASN A 69 4.94 25.28 -8.14
CA ASN A 69 4.74 26.28 -7.09
C ASN A 69 3.42 26.04 -6.38
N VAL A 70 3.42 26.10 -5.05
CA VAL A 70 2.18 26.01 -4.24
C VAL A 70 1.39 27.31 -4.41
N LYS A 71 0.14 27.20 -4.83
CA LYS A 71 -0.81 28.33 -4.95
C LYS A 71 -2.10 28.01 -4.24
N LYS A 72 -2.86 29.03 -3.87
CA LYS A 72 -4.23 28.85 -3.40
C LYS A 72 -5.09 28.25 -4.51
N ALA A 73 -5.84 27.20 -4.17
CA ALA A 73 -6.72 26.54 -5.13
C ALA A 73 -7.87 27.48 -5.53
N GLN A 74 -8.01 27.74 -6.82
CA GLN A 74 -9.14 28.51 -7.37
C GLN A 74 -10.35 27.62 -7.67
N VAL A 75 -10.08 26.40 -8.13
CA VAL A 75 -11.09 25.39 -8.45
C VAL A 75 -10.91 24.23 -7.49
N LYS A 76 -11.93 23.94 -6.68
CA LYS A 76 -11.89 22.85 -5.70
C LYS A 76 -12.55 21.61 -6.30
N SER A 77 -11.78 20.54 -6.46
CA SER A 77 -12.30 19.22 -6.81
C SER A 77 -12.78 18.49 -5.54
N PRO A 78 -13.96 17.83 -5.53
CA PRO A 78 -14.49 17.17 -4.33
C PRO A 78 -13.56 16.09 -3.75
N GLU A 79 -12.85 15.39 -4.63
CA GLU A 79 -11.96 14.26 -4.32
C GLU A 79 -10.61 14.68 -3.70
N VAL A 80 -10.29 15.98 -3.71
CA VAL A 80 -9.02 16.49 -3.21
C VAL A 80 -9.03 16.60 -1.69
N SER A 81 -8.01 16.03 -1.05
CA SER A 81 -7.82 16.12 0.41
C SER A 81 -7.23 17.47 0.82
N VAL A 82 -6.32 18.04 0.03
CA VAL A 82 -5.70 19.36 0.26
C VAL A 82 -6.49 20.43 -0.49
N LYS A 83 -7.60 20.89 0.08
CA LYS A 83 -8.59 21.72 -0.64
C LYS A 83 -8.19 23.19 -0.82
N ASP A 84 -7.25 23.67 -0.01
CA ASP A 84 -6.91 25.09 0.02
C ASP A 84 -5.73 25.43 -0.91
N PHE A 85 -5.01 24.42 -1.37
CA PHE A 85 -3.82 24.57 -2.21
C PHE A 85 -3.89 23.70 -3.45
N GLU A 86 -3.25 24.19 -4.51
CA GLU A 86 -2.95 23.45 -5.73
C GLU A 86 -1.49 23.69 -6.11
N ILE A 87 -0.96 22.83 -6.97
CA ILE A 87 0.39 22.97 -7.51
C ILE A 87 0.30 23.50 -8.93
N GLU A 88 0.83 24.70 -9.16
CA GLU A 88 1.08 25.17 -10.53
C GLU A 88 2.34 24.48 -11.06
N VAL A 89 2.15 23.55 -11.97
CA VAL A 89 3.20 22.64 -12.44
C VAL A 89 4.18 23.36 -13.35
N VAL A 90 5.47 23.22 -13.05
CA VAL A 90 6.58 23.71 -13.87
C VAL A 90 7.23 22.56 -14.64
N GLU A 91 7.33 21.40 -14.01
CA GLU A 91 7.96 20.20 -14.56
C GLU A 91 7.15 18.96 -14.20
N LEU A 92 7.03 18.05 -15.16
CA LEU A 92 6.31 16.80 -15.04
C LEU A 92 7.14 15.69 -15.67
N ASN A 93 7.53 14.74 -14.82
CA ASN A 93 8.35 13.60 -15.19
C ASN A 93 7.52 12.32 -15.00
N LEU A 94 7.36 11.56 -16.09
CA LEU A 94 6.76 10.23 -16.05
C LEU A 94 7.82 9.23 -15.58
N LEU A 95 7.65 8.68 -14.37
CA LEU A 95 8.57 7.69 -13.81
C LEU A 95 8.21 6.28 -14.27
N ASN A 96 6.91 5.97 -14.32
CA ASN A 96 6.41 4.70 -14.83
C ASN A 96 5.01 4.85 -15.40
N LYS A 97 4.80 4.38 -16.62
CA LYS A 97 3.49 4.40 -17.27
C LYS A 97 2.65 3.22 -16.79
N ALA A 98 1.39 3.48 -16.43
CA ALA A 98 0.49 2.40 -16.08
C ALA A 98 -0.07 1.72 -17.35
N GLU A 99 -0.11 0.39 -17.30
CA GLU A 99 -0.84 -0.44 -18.25
C GLU A 99 -2.36 -0.34 -18.03
N VAL A 100 -3.13 -1.06 -18.84
CA VAL A 100 -4.59 -1.14 -18.69
C VAL A 100 -4.95 -1.67 -17.30
N LEU A 101 -5.73 -0.89 -16.55
CA LEU A 101 -6.04 -1.20 -15.16
C LEU A 101 -7.03 -2.38 -15.06
N PRO A 102 -6.68 -3.48 -14.37
CA PRO A 102 -7.59 -4.61 -14.20
C PRO A 102 -8.75 -4.29 -13.26
N ILE A 103 -8.55 -3.36 -12.32
CA ILE A 103 -9.56 -2.81 -11.43
C ILE A 103 -9.38 -1.29 -11.35
N GLN A 104 -10.50 -0.56 -11.22
CA GLN A 104 -10.46 0.89 -11.08
C GLN A 104 -10.11 1.29 -9.65
N VAL A 105 -9.26 2.32 -9.51
CA VAL A 105 -8.90 2.90 -8.21
C VAL A 105 -9.74 4.15 -7.90
N VAL A 106 -10.18 4.88 -8.92
CA VAL A 106 -11.13 5.99 -8.78
C VAL A 106 -12.52 5.41 -8.51
N GLU A 107 -13.14 5.77 -7.39
CA GLU A 107 -14.44 5.25 -6.96
C GLU A 107 -15.58 6.05 -7.62
N LYS A 108 -15.87 5.79 -8.90
CA LYS A 108 -17.01 6.35 -9.67
C LYS A 108 -18.13 5.33 -9.86
N ASP A 109 -18.59 4.72 -8.76
CA ASP A 109 -19.70 3.75 -8.71
C ASP A 109 -19.53 2.45 -9.53
N ILE A 110 -18.30 2.12 -9.94
CA ILE A 110 -18.00 0.84 -10.59
C ILE A 110 -17.68 -0.21 -9.52
N ASP A 111 -18.67 -1.04 -9.18
CA ASP A 111 -18.44 -2.15 -8.25
C ASP A 111 -17.63 -3.27 -8.93
N THR A 112 -16.48 -3.59 -8.34
CA THR A 112 -15.65 -4.71 -8.77
C THR A 112 -15.84 -5.84 -7.78
N GLY A 113 -16.19 -7.03 -8.27
CA GLY A 113 -16.37 -8.22 -7.43
C GLY A 113 -15.16 -8.49 -6.52
N LEU A 114 -15.43 -8.97 -5.31
CA LEU A 114 -14.42 -9.18 -4.27
C LEU A 114 -13.26 -10.08 -4.74
N ALA A 115 -13.55 -11.16 -5.47
CA ALA A 115 -12.53 -12.08 -5.98
C ALA A 115 -11.45 -11.34 -6.80
N LYS A 116 -11.87 -10.55 -7.79
CA LYS A 116 -10.95 -9.76 -8.62
C LYS A 116 -10.18 -8.72 -7.80
N ARG A 117 -10.81 -8.13 -6.78
CA ARG A 117 -10.14 -7.19 -5.87
C ARG A 117 -9.08 -7.85 -5.00
N LEU A 118 -9.25 -9.13 -4.66
CA LEU A 118 -8.26 -9.91 -3.93
C LEU A 118 -7.11 -10.35 -4.84
N ASP A 119 -7.40 -10.72 -6.10
CA ASP A 119 -6.36 -11.04 -7.09
C ASP A 119 -5.47 -9.81 -7.36
N TYR A 120 -6.08 -8.63 -7.46
CA TYR A 120 -5.38 -7.35 -7.67
C TYR A 120 -5.31 -6.49 -6.41
N ARG A 121 -4.99 -7.13 -5.26
CA ARG A 121 -5.01 -6.47 -3.95
C ARG A 121 -4.06 -5.29 -3.84
N SER A 122 -2.93 -5.32 -4.56
CA SER A 122 -1.97 -4.23 -4.61
C SER A 122 -2.56 -2.92 -5.17
N LEU A 123 -3.51 -3.02 -6.10
CA LEU A 123 -4.27 -1.87 -6.61
C LEU A 123 -5.44 -1.51 -5.69
N ASP A 124 -6.15 -2.51 -5.15
CA ASP A 124 -7.33 -2.25 -4.28
C ASP A 124 -6.93 -1.53 -2.99
N ILE A 125 -5.74 -1.79 -2.45
CA ILE A 125 -5.20 -1.10 -1.27
C ILE A 125 -5.01 0.41 -1.52
N ARG A 126 -4.84 0.85 -2.78
CA ARG A 126 -4.69 2.27 -3.11
C ARG A 126 -5.98 3.08 -2.96
N LYS A 127 -7.13 2.42 -2.83
CA LYS A 127 -8.39 3.08 -2.51
C LYS A 127 -8.35 3.61 -1.07
N PRO A 128 -8.72 4.88 -0.82
CA PRO A 128 -8.66 5.47 0.51
C PRO A 128 -9.38 4.64 1.59
N ARG A 129 -10.56 4.09 1.26
CA ARG A 129 -11.32 3.25 2.19
C ARG A 129 -10.58 1.98 2.58
N VAL A 130 -9.96 1.30 1.61
CA VAL A 130 -9.24 0.03 1.85
C VAL A 130 -7.93 0.30 2.59
N SER A 131 -7.18 1.32 2.17
CA SER A 131 -5.97 1.78 2.87
C SER A 131 -6.26 2.10 4.34
N THR A 132 -7.36 2.79 4.62
CA THR A 132 -7.77 3.17 5.98
C THR A 132 -8.03 1.94 6.87
N ILE A 133 -8.63 0.87 6.33
CA ILE A 133 -8.83 -0.38 7.08
C ILE A 133 -7.48 -0.95 7.55
N PHE A 134 -6.48 -0.99 6.67
CA PHE A 134 -5.15 -1.49 7.04
C PHE A 134 -4.40 -0.56 7.99
N LYS A 135 -4.55 0.75 7.85
CA LYS A 135 -4.01 1.73 8.82
C LYS A 135 -4.60 1.47 10.22
N ILE A 136 -5.92 1.27 10.32
CA ILE A 136 -6.60 0.94 11.58
C ILE A 136 -6.10 -0.39 12.15
N GLN A 137 -5.98 -1.44 11.34
CA GLN A 137 -5.44 -2.74 11.78
C GLN A 137 -4.02 -2.61 12.34
N SER A 138 -3.15 -1.84 11.68
CA SER A 138 -1.80 -1.54 12.16
C SER A 138 -1.84 -0.83 13.52
N THR A 139 -2.68 0.21 13.65
CA THR A 139 -2.84 0.97 14.90
C THR A 139 -3.33 0.08 16.05
N ILE A 140 -4.28 -0.82 15.81
CA ILE A 140 -4.78 -1.76 16.82
C ILE A 140 -3.66 -2.68 17.28
N ALA A 141 -2.93 -3.30 16.35
CA ALA A 141 -1.82 -4.20 16.68
C ALA A 141 -0.72 -3.47 17.47
N ASN A 142 -0.37 -2.24 17.08
CA ASN A 142 0.61 -1.43 17.79
C ASN A 142 0.13 -1.07 19.21
N SER A 143 -1.11 -0.61 19.35
CA SER A 143 -1.70 -0.22 20.64
C SER A 143 -1.74 -1.39 21.62
N PHE A 144 -2.05 -2.59 21.13
CA PHE A 144 -2.02 -3.82 21.94
C PHE A 144 -0.62 -4.10 22.48
N ARG A 145 0.42 -4.04 21.62
CA ARG A 145 1.81 -4.23 22.05
C ARG A 145 2.24 -3.19 23.08
N GLU A 146 1.96 -1.92 22.81
CA GLU A 146 2.30 -0.82 23.71
C GLU A 146 1.68 -0.99 25.11
N PHE A 147 0.43 -1.44 25.18
CA PHE A 147 -0.24 -1.70 26.46
C PHE A 147 0.52 -2.75 27.29
N PHE A 148 0.91 -3.87 26.69
CA PHE A 148 1.63 -4.94 27.37
C PHE A 148 3.06 -4.56 27.74
N TYR A 149 3.76 -3.84 26.86
CA TYR A 149 5.10 -3.32 27.17
C TYR A 149 5.08 -2.39 28.38
N LYS A 150 4.09 -1.48 28.48
CA LYS A 150 3.92 -0.60 29.65
C LYS A 150 3.66 -1.35 30.96
N LYS A 151 3.23 -2.61 30.89
CA LYS A 151 2.98 -3.48 32.04
C LYS A 151 4.14 -4.44 32.35
N GLY A 152 5.27 -4.32 31.64
CA GLY A 152 6.45 -5.16 31.86
C GLY A 152 6.39 -6.54 31.20
N PHE A 153 5.45 -6.77 30.29
CA PHE A 153 5.40 -8.01 29.52
C PHE A 153 6.45 -8.02 28.41
N ILE A 154 6.91 -9.21 28.04
CA ILE A 154 7.88 -9.45 26.97
C ILE A 154 7.14 -10.12 25.80
N GLU A 155 7.30 -9.58 24.58
CA GLU A 155 6.77 -10.19 23.37
C GLU A 155 7.60 -11.43 23.00
N ILE A 156 6.97 -12.61 22.98
CA ILE A 156 7.59 -13.88 22.59
C ILE A 156 6.94 -14.37 21.30
N ARG A 157 7.75 -14.60 20.26
CA ARG A 157 7.29 -15.21 19.00
C ARG A 157 7.60 -16.70 19.01
N ARG A 158 6.55 -17.54 18.97
CA ARG A 158 6.69 -18.99 18.80
C ARG A 158 6.76 -19.35 17.32
N ASN A 159 7.37 -20.49 17.02
CA ASN A 159 7.37 -21.05 15.67
C ASN A 159 5.93 -21.34 15.24
N ILE A 160 5.54 -20.84 14.06
CA ILE A 160 4.22 -21.08 13.48
C ILE A 160 4.07 -22.50 12.95
N LEU A 161 5.20 -23.12 12.61
CA LEU A 161 5.30 -24.54 12.31
C LEU A 161 5.55 -25.28 13.61
N THR A 162 4.51 -25.94 14.10
CA THR A 162 4.64 -26.94 15.16
C THR A 162 4.71 -28.31 14.51
N GLU A 163 5.68 -29.15 14.88
CA GLU A 163 5.63 -30.58 14.61
C GLU A 163 4.47 -31.19 15.41
N MET A 164 3.25 -31.04 14.90
CA MET A 164 2.07 -31.67 15.47
C MET A 164 1.73 -32.89 14.63
N LEU A 165 2.68 -33.81 14.46
CA LEU A 165 2.51 -35.05 13.69
C LEU A 165 3.54 -36.14 14.07
N ILE A 166 3.69 -36.43 15.36
CA ILE A 166 4.12 -37.77 15.84
C ILE A 166 3.22 -38.22 17.00
N TRP A 167 1.90 -38.08 16.88
CA TRP A 167 0.96 -38.77 17.77
C TRP A 167 -0.23 -39.27 16.96
N HIS A 168 0.02 -40.29 16.15
CA HIS A 168 -1.02 -40.98 15.38
C HIS A 168 -1.95 -41.84 16.24
N ASN A 169 -1.83 -41.89 17.59
CA ASN A 169 -2.57 -42.82 18.44
C ASN A 169 -2.90 -42.29 19.85
N HIS A 170 -3.44 -41.07 19.99
CA HIS A 170 -4.09 -40.68 21.25
C HIS A 170 -5.59 -40.42 21.03
N PRO A 171 -6.50 -41.24 21.59
CA PRO A 171 -7.93 -41.23 21.26
C PRO A 171 -8.70 -39.96 21.70
N ASN A 172 -8.06 -39.04 22.44
CA ASN A 172 -8.70 -37.84 22.98
C ASN A 172 -8.33 -36.54 22.25
N CYS A 173 -7.45 -36.56 21.24
CA CYS A 173 -6.98 -35.33 20.58
C CYS A 173 -7.79 -34.92 19.34
N ILE A 174 -8.84 -35.66 18.96
CA ILE A 174 -9.48 -35.56 17.63
C ILE A 174 -10.82 -34.82 17.63
N ASN A 175 -11.31 -34.33 18.77
CA ASN A 175 -12.70 -33.85 18.86
C ASN A 175 -12.96 -32.44 18.27
N ASN A 176 -12.02 -31.85 17.52
CA ASN A 176 -12.25 -30.63 16.72
C ASN A 176 -11.29 -30.48 15.50
N CYS A 177 -10.88 -31.58 14.87
CA CYS A 177 -9.78 -31.60 13.87
C CYS A 177 -10.11 -31.14 12.43
N ALA A 178 -11.25 -30.48 12.17
CA ALA A 178 -11.63 -30.09 10.81
C ALA A 178 -10.85 -28.88 10.23
N GLN A 179 -10.00 -28.22 11.03
CA GLN A 179 -9.26 -27.01 10.64
C GLN A 179 -7.73 -27.20 10.54
N LEU A 180 -7.26 -28.45 10.51
CA LEU A 180 -5.83 -28.74 10.36
C LEU A 180 -5.39 -28.57 8.89
N VAL A 181 -4.37 -27.74 8.68
CA VAL A 181 -3.71 -27.61 7.37
C VAL A 181 -2.49 -28.52 7.34
N GLY A 182 -2.59 -29.63 6.62
CA GLY A 182 -1.45 -30.53 6.41
C GLY A 182 -0.43 -29.90 5.46
N VAL A 183 0.78 -29.68 5.96
CA VAL A 183 1.91 -29.22 5.14
C VAL A 183 2.92 -30.36 5.06
N LYS A 184 3.28 -30.77 3.84
CA LYS A 184 4.42 -31.68 3.65
C LYS A 184 5.69 -30.90 3.95
N TYR A 185 6.23 -31.06 5.14
CA TYR A 185 7.58 -30.64 5.44
C TYR A 185 8.55 -31.66 4.82
N PHE A 186 9.69 -31.19 4.28
CA PHE A 186 10.68 -32.00 3.55
C PHE A 186 10.83 -33.42 4.12
N PRO A 187 11.03 -34.46 3.27
CA PRO A 187 11.44 -35.75 3.80
C PRO A 187 12.72 -35.48 4.60
N LEU A 188 12.68 -35.72 5.90
CA LEU A 188 13.90 -35.89 6.68
C LEU A 188 14.65 -37.00 5.94
N LEU A 189 15.65 -36.62 5.14
CA LEU A 189 16.77 -37.50 4.83
C LEU A 189 17.48 -37.73 6.17
N LEU A 190 16.85 -38.53 7.04
CA LEU A 190 17.57 -39.41 7.96
C LEU A 190 18.21 -40.50 7.10
N CYS A 191 19.06 -40.09 6.17
CA CYS A 191 19.93 -40.98 5.43
C CYS A 191 21.17 -41.16 6.30
N GLY A 192 21.13 -42.17 7.17
CA GLY A 192 22.22 -43.13 7.22
C GLY A 192 23.54 -42.81 7.92
N GLU A 193 23.74 -41.72 8.67
CA GLU A 193 25.02 -41.49 9.36
C GLU A 193 24.90 -40.98 10.82
N GLN A 194 24.20 -41.71 11.70
CA GLN A 194 24.42 -41.59 13.16
C GLN A 194 24.26 -42.93 13.90
N LYS A 195 24.74 -44.03 13.31
CA LYS A 195 25.07 -45.25 14.07
C LYS A 195 26.60 -45.29 14.19
N ASN A 196 27.16 -44.74 15.28
CA ASN A 196 28.47 -45.09 15.89
C ASN A 196 29.15 -43.92 16.62
N ILE A 197 28.44 -43.14 17.45
CA ILE A 197 29.12 -42.25 18.42
C ILE A 197 28.37 -42.26 19.77
N ILE A 198 28.17 -43.44 20.39
CA ILE A 198 27.81 -43.53 21.82
C ILE A 198 28.46 -44.76 22.49
N HIS A 199 29.65 -45.18 22.03
CA HIS A 199 30.48 -46.14 22.76
C HIS A 199 31.94 -45.70 22.70
N GLN A 200 32.29 -44.67 23.48
CA GLN A 200 33.62 -44.49 24.13
C GLN A 200 33.60 -43.25 25.03
N GLY A 201 33.78 -43.47 26.34
CA GLY A 201 33.86 -42.47 27.43
C GLY A 201 32.49 -42.10 28.00
N ILE A 202 32.13 -42.31 29.27
CA ILE A 202 32.86 -42.53 30.53
C ILE A 202 32.21 -43.70 31.28
#